data_AF-C6W4X9-F1
#
_entry.id   AF-C6W4X9-F1
#
_cell.length_a   1.000
_cell.length_b   1.000
_cell.length_c   1.000
_cell.angle_alpha   90.00
_cell.angle_beta   90.00
_cell.angle_gamma   90.00
#
_symmetry.space_group_name_H-M   'P 1'
#
loop_
_entity.id
_entity.type
_entity.pdbx_description
1 polymer ?
#
loop_
_entity_poly.entity_id
_entity_poly.type
_entity_poly.pdbx_seq_one_letter_code
_entity_poly.pdbx_strand_id
1 'polypeptide(L)'
;MDALNLDPTLVSTWKGYTEKLKTYLARKEVTEALTFIEEVDQFDLPDNASDFIVYKALANVMNEDLNGGLSTIQKALSHGFKTFWKFDRNSKAWVDHSDPDYILLNPIHHNTEIQKWIAQHYSVQIIPWGFDITQTPLCLLRQAPLRRENVRCYISKKKLKKGEPVYEFQFFNGSHDTPSNTFFAHGDAVNSNKSAMLNIENYRSNSYRLNDYAFKTDYTHPLVSSFWNQLDRFDLDAILQIIANPPVHPTPYLAQPLHTESVASLVGTNLLVNTDRQIYYGTGGIFANLLYILIKCGYQQDIIRRLPTLPDHFPLLLMCFNDTTLRRSVAAFMGYTGLADLYEQALSPHTKKTPQVVKNLVDFGHKNPDFRRQLAKSLDLYEYHLYSNYRPGINWLFESFDCYKNARGGGLLDFLISEPELLPV
;
A
#
# COMPACT_ATOMS: atom_id res chain seq x y z
N MET A 1 -7.87 24.34 -25.16
CA MET A 1 -7.35 22.96 -25.18
C MET A 1 -8.51 22.08 -24.74
N ASP A 2 -8.93 21.11 -25.54
CA ASP A 2 -10.11 20.30 -25.22
C ASP A 2 -9.77 19.42 -24.03
N ALA A 3 -10.45 19.65 -22.89
CA ALA A 3 -10.09 19.03 -21.62
C ALA A 3 -10.15 17.49 -21.71
N LEU A 4 -11.03 16.95 -22.56
CA LEU A 4 -11.23 15.51 -22.72
C LEU A 4 -10.08 14.79 -23.44
N ASN A 5 -9.14 15.51 -24.06
CA ASN A 5 -7.97 14.93 -24.72
C ASN A 5 -6.77 14.76 -23.78
N LEU A 6 -6.93 15.04 -22.48
CA LEU A 6 -5.88 14.87 -21.49
C LEU A 6 -5.81 13.41 -21.02
N ASP A 7 -4.61 12.93 -20.69
CA ASP A 7 -4.41 11.57 -20.18
C ASP A 7 -5.12 11.42 -18.81
N PRO A 8 -6.20 10.63 -18.72
CA PRO A 8 -6.97 10.49 -17.50
C PRO A 8 -6.21 9.74 -16.42
N THR A 9 -5.05 9.14 -16.71
CA THR A 9 -4.21 8.51 -15.70
C THR A 9 -3.42 9.52 -14.88
N LEU A 10 -3.33 10.80 -15.28
CA LEU A 10 -2.50 11.82 -14.61
C LEU A 10 -3.27 12.62 -13.54
N VAL A 11 -2.61 12.89 -12.40
CA VAL A 11 -3.15 13.74 -11.33
C VAL A 11 -3.41 15.17 -11.80
N SER A 12 -2.56 15.71 -12.68
CA SER A 12 -2.73 17.06 -13.25
C SER A 12 -4.00 17.18 -14.09
N THR A 13 -4.33 16.14 -14.87
CA THR A 13 -5.60 16.05 -15.62
C THR A 13 -6.80 16.19 -14.70
N TRP A 14 -6.83 15.45 -13.59
CA TRP A 14 -7.95 15.48 -12.65
C TRP A 14 -8.05 16.78 -11.86
N LYS A 15 -6.92 17.44 -11.60
CA LYS A 15 -6.92 18.82 -11.09
C LYS A 15 -7.54 19.77 -12.11
N GLY A 16 -7.19 19.63 -13.39
CA GLY A 16 -7.80 20.38 -14.48
C GLY A 16 -9.31 20.16 -14.58
N TYR A 17 -9.76 18.90 -14.47
CA TYR A 17 -11.19 18.56 -14.43
C TYR A 17 -11.91 19.20 -13.25
N THR A 18 -11.29 19.13 -12.06
CA THR A 18 -11.81 19.76 -10.85
C THR A 18 -11.99 21.27 -11.03
N GLU A 19 -10.98 21.98 -11.52
CA GLU A 19 -11.05 23.43 -11.70
C GLU A 19 -12.06 23.85 -12.79
N LYS A 20 -12.17 23.05 -13.87
CA LYS A 20 -13.20 23.27 -14.89
C LYS A 20 -14.61 23.10 -14.29
N LEU A 21 -14.82 22.04 -13.51
CA LEU A 21 -16.10 21.77 -12.86
C LEU A 21 -16.45 22.86 -11.83
N LYS A 22 -15.48 23.31 -11.02
CA LYS A 22 -15.64 24.47 -10.12
C LYS A 22 -16.08 25.72 -10.87
N THR A 23 -15.48 25.98 -12.04
CA THR A 23 -15.81 27.15 -12.87
C THR A 23 -17.28 27.11 -13.33
N TYR A 24 -17.76 25.97 -13.82
CA TYR A 24 -19.17 25.80 -14.19
C TYR A 24 -20.10 26.04 -13.00
N LEU A 25 -19.81 25.40 -11.85
CA LEU A 25 -20.64 25.50 -10.65
C LEU A 25 -20.65 26.91 -10.05
N ALA A 26 -19.51 27.61 -10.04
CA ALA A 26 -19.43 28.99 -9.57
C ALA A 26 -20.26 29.96 -10.44
N ARG A 27 -20.42 29.66 -11.73
CA ARG A 27 -21.27 30.40 -12.67
C ARG A 27 -22.73 29.95 -12.67
N LYS A 28 -23.06 28.91 -11.90
CA LYS A 28 -24.37 28.24 -11.88
C LYS A 28 -24.75 27.59 -13.23
N GLU A 29 -23.75 27.22 -14.02
CA GLU A 29 -23.88 26.49 -15.30
C GLU A 29 -24.00 24.97 -14.99
N VAL A 30 -25.11 24.57 -14.35
CA VAL A 30 -25.30 23.21 -13.81
C VAL A 30 -25.44 22.16 -14.92
N THR A 31 -26.12 22.47 -16.02
CA THR A 31 -26.29 21.56 -17.15
C THR A 31 -24.95 21.24 -17.82
N GLU A 32 -24.11 22.26 -17.99
CA GLU A 32 -22.76 22.14 -18.53
C GLU A 32 -21.86 21.33 -17.59
N ALA A 33 -21.99 21.54 -16.28
CA ALA A 33 -21.29 20.76 -15.27
C ALA A 33 -21.66 19.26 -15.35
N LEU A 34 -22.95 18.93 -15.44
CA LEU A 34 -23.42 17.56 -15.55
C LEU A 34 -23.00 16.89 -16.86
N THR A 35 -23.11 17.59 -17.99
CA THR A 35 -22.63 17.09 -19.29
C THR A 35 -21.14 16.77 -19.21
N PHE A 36 -20.35 17.66 -18.60
CA PHE A 36 -18.92 17.42 -18.41
C PHE A 36 -18.62 16.25 -17.46
N ILE A 37 -19.45 16.04 -16.43
CA ILE A 37 -19.32 14.87 -15.55
C ILE A 37 -19.58 13.58 -16.32
N GLU A 38 -20.63 13.51 -17.14
CA GLU A 38 -20.93 12.34 -17.97
C GLU A 38 -19.78 12.01 -18.94
N GLU A 39 -19.17 13.05 -19.54
CA GLU A 39 -17.99 12.93 -20.39
C GLU A 39 -16.73 12.46 -19.64
N VAL A 40 -16.62 12.70 -18.33
CA VAL A 40 -15.45 12.27 -17.53
C VAL A 40 -15.69 10.90 -16.89
N ASP A 41 -16.93 10.58 -16.51
CA ASP A 41 -17.31 9.32 -15.86
C ASP A 41 -17.11 8.08 -16.75
N GLN A 42 -16.86 8.26 -18.05
CA GLN A 42 -16.42 7.17 -18.94
C GLN A 42 -15.06 6.59 -18.56
N PHE A 43 -14.25 7.32 -17.78
CA PHE A 43 -12.98 6.84 -17.25
C PHE A 43 -13.23 6.22 -15.86
N ASP A 44 -13.25 4.87 -15.79
CA ASP A 44 -13.41 4.12 -14.54
C ASP A 44 -12.19 4.31 -13.63
N LEU A 45 -12.18 5.43 -12.91
CA LEU A 45 -11.10 5.81 -12.01
C LEU A 45 -11.68 6.00 -10.60
N PRO A 46 -11.06 5.40 -9.58
CA PRO A 46 -11.52 5.46 -8.22
C PRO A 46 -11.23 6.84 -7.67
N ASP A 47 -12.25 7.70 -7.76
CA ASP A 47 -12.78 8.75 -6.87
C ASP A 47 -11.98 9.31 -5.67
N ASN A 48 -10.86 8.73 -5.24
CA ASN A 48 -10.24 9.04 -3.95
C ASN A 48 -9.09 10.06 -4.01
N ALA A 49 -8.58 10.38 -5.21
CA ALA A 49 -7.36 11.18 -5.40
C ALA A 49 -7.62 12.62 -5.85
N SER A 50 -8.86 12.94 -6.22
CA SER A 50 -9.24 14.25 -6.76
C SER A 50 -10.48 14.80 -6.06
N ASP A 51 -10.49 16.11 -5.82
CA ASP A 51 -11.68 16.80 -5.32
C ASP A 51 -12.81 16.83 -6.36
N PHE A 52 -12.61 16.32 -7.57
CA PHE A 52 -13.64 16.16 -8.58
C PHE A 52 -14.93 15.51 -8.02
N ILE A 53 -14.82 14.49 -7.17
CA ILE A 53 -15.98 13.83 -6.56
C ILE A 53 -16.81 14.77 -5.67
N VAL A 54 -16.16 15.73 -5.01
CA VAL A 54 -16.82 16.73 -4.16
C VAL A 54 -17.71 17.61 -5.03
N TYR A 55 -17.17 18.09 -6.14
CA TYR A 55 -17.89 18.96 -7.06
C TYR A 55 -18.90 18.23 -7.92
N LYS A 56 -18.70 16.93 -8.19
CA LYS A 56 -19.72 16.05 -8.76
C LYS A 56 -20.93 15.94 -7.84
N ALA A 57 -20.71 15.69 -6.55
CA ALA A 57 -21.81 15.68 -5.58
C ALA A 57 -22.52 17.05 -5.54
N LEU A 58 -21.76 18.15 -5.59
CA LEU A 58 -22.33 19.49 -5.62
C LEU A 58 -23.18 19.74 -6.86
N ALA A 59 -22.72 19.32 -8.05
CA ALA A 59 -23.47 19.45 -9.30
C ALA A 59 -24.84 18.77 -9.22
N ASN A 60 -24.87 17.53 -8.70
CA ASN A 60 -26.13 16.81 -8.49
C ASN A 60 -27.06 17.54 -7.50
N VAL A 61 -26.54 18.01 -6.38
CA VAL A 61 -27.33 18.78 -5.39
C VAL A 61 -27.86 20.09 -5.97
N MET A 62 -27.05 20.80 -6.77
CA MET A 62 -27.47 22.03 -7.46
C MET A 62 -28.49 21.77 -8.57
N ASN A 63 -28.55 20.56 -9.12
CA ASN A 63 -29.56 20.09 -10.07
C ASN A 63 -30.82 19.53 -9.38
N GLU A 64 -30.97 19.75 -8.07
CA GLU A 64 -32.07 19.20 -7.27
C GLU A 64 -32.09 17.66 -7.20
N ASP A 65 -31.04 16.97 -7.66
CA ASP A 65 -30.85 15.53 -7.49
C ASP A 65 -30.11 15.22 -6.19
N LEU A 66 -30.86 15.27 -5.09
CA LEU A 66 -30.34 14.94 -3.77
C LEU A 66 -29.86 13.49 -3.67
N ASN A 67 -30.52 12.56 -4.36
CA ASN A 67 -30.17 11.15 -4.32
C ASN A 67 -28.83 10.88 -5.02
N GLY A 68 -28.62 11.48 -6.20
CA GLY A 68 -27.34 11.42 -6.91
C GLY A 68 -26.21 12.08 -6.11
N GLY A 69 -26.50 13.21 -5.46
CA GLY A 69 -25.56 13.88 -4.55
C GLY A 69 -25.15 12.99 -3.39
N LEU A 70 -26.13 12.43 -2.66
CA LEU A 70 -25.87 11.55 -1.53
C LEU A 70 -25.17 10.25 -1.93
N SER A 71 -25.56 9.64 -3.07
CA SER A 71 -24.90 8.46 -3.63
C SER A 71 -23.43 8.75 -3.95
N THR A 72 -23.13 9.94 -4.49
CA THR A 72 -21.75 10.36 -4.76
C THR A 72 -20.94 10.50 -3.47
N ILE A 73 -21.53 11.10 -2.43
CA ILE A 73 -20.89 11.23 -1.11
C ILE A 73 -20.64 9.86 -0.46
N GLN A 74 -21.62 8.95 -0.54
CA GLN A 74 -21.47 7.57 -0.07
C GLN A 74 -20.33 6.84 -0.76
N LYS A 75 -20.22 6.99 -2.08
CA LYS A 75 -19.11 6.44 -2.88
C LYS A 75 -17.77 7.00 -2.39
N ALA A 76 -17.68 8.32 -2.19
CA ALA A 76 -16.46 8.98 -1.68
C ALA A 76 -16.02 8.40 -0.32
N LEU A 77 -16.95 8.22 0.63
CA LEU A 77 -16.64 7.60 1.92
C LEU A 77 -16.17 6.16 1.75
N SER A 78 -16.89 5.38 0.94
CA SER A 78 -16.62 3.96 0.73
C SER A 78 -15.27 3.70 0.08
N HIS A 79 -14.76 4.63 -0.72
CA HIS A 79 -13.44 4.59 -1.36
C HIS A 79 -12.34 5.24 -0.51
N GLY A 80 -12.69 5.75 0.68
CA GLY A 80 -11.77 6.42 1.59
C GLY A 80 -11.12 7.66 0.98
N PHE A 81 -11.93 8.52 0.37
CA PHE A 81 -11.51 9.82 -0.16
C PHE A 81 -10.83 10.66 0.93
N LYS A 82 -9.58 11.08 0.69
CA LYS A 82 -8.71 11.68 1.72
C LYS A 82 -9.23 13.02 2.26
N THR A 83 -9.91 13.80 1.41
CA THR A 83 -10.50 15.09 1.76
C THR A 83 -12.00 15.00 2.02
N PHE A 84 -12.49 13.84 2.49
CA PHE A 84 -13.91 13.62 2.84
C PHE A 84 -14.46 14.69 3.80
N TRP A 85 -13.60 15.22 4.66
CA TRP A 85 -13.92 16.33 5.55
C TRP A 85 -14.49 17.58 4.84
N LYS A 86 -14.27 17.76 3.53
CA LYS A 86 -14.86 18.86 2.74
C LYS A 86 -16.39 18.79 2.69
N PHE A 87 -16.98 17.59 2.82
CA PHE A 87 -18.44 17.43 2.87
C PHE A 87 -19.05 17.84 4.22
N ASP A 88 -18.28 17.76 5.32
CA ASP A 88 -18.74 18.12 6.66
C ASP A 88 -18.52 19.62 6.92
N ARG A 89 -19.63 20.35 7.10
CA ARG A 89 -19.59 21.79 7.39
C ARG A 89 -18.94 22.11 8.74
N ASN A 90 -18.94 21.16 9.68
CA ASN A 90 -18.40 21.33 11.04
C ASN A 90 -16.98 20.78 11.16
N SER A 91 -16.37 20.35 10.06
CA SER A 91 -15.01 19.83 10.07
C SER A 91 -14.03 20.90 10.56
N LYS A 92 -13.16 20.51 11.49
CA LYS A 92 -12.04 21.34 11.97
C LYS A 92 -10.94 21.57 10.93
N ALA A 93 -10.99 20.87 9.79
CA ALA A 93 -10.05 21.06 8.70
C ALA A 93 -10.36 22.32 7.88
N TRP A 94 -11.57 22.88 7.97
CA TRP A 94 -11.88 24.20 7.47
C TRP A 94 -11.24 25.25 8.37
N VAL A 95 -10.14 25.83 7.91
CA VAL A 95 -9.41 26.89 8.64
C VAL A 95 -9.97 28.28 8.37
N ASP A 96 -10.71 28.44 7.26
CA ASP A 96 -11.29 29.71 6.82
C ASP A 96 -12.64 29.44 6.11
N HIS A 97 -13.74 29.98 6.66
CA HIS A 97 -15.06 29.88 6.04
C HIS A 97 -15.30 30.91 4.93
N SER A 98 -14.33 31.80 4.70
CA SER A 98 -14.31 32.69 3.54
C SER A 98 -13.60 32.09 2.33
N ASP A 99 -13.05 30.87 2.47
CA ASP A 99 -12.46 30.12 1.36
C ASP A 99 -13.49 29.93 0.23
N PRO A 100 -13.14 30.24 -1.04
CA PRO A 100 -14.05 30.07 -2.17
C PRO A 100 -14.63 28.65 -2.30
N ASP A 101 -13.87 27.61 -1.98
CA ASP A 101 -14.34 26.23 -2.00
C ASP A 101 -15.39 26.00 -0.89
N TYR A 102 -15.17 26.55 0.31
CA TYR A 102 -16.15 26.46 1.40
C TYR A 102 -17.47 27.12 1.00
N ILE A 103 -17.40 28.34 0.45
CA ILE A 103 -18.58 29.10 0.01
C ILE A 103 -19.31 28.37 -1.12
N LEU A 104 -18.58 27.82 -2.09
CA LEU A 104 -19.16 27.09 -3.21
C LEU A 104 -19.91 25.84 -2.75
N LEU A 105 -19.44 25.18 -1.69
CA LEU A 105 -20.05 23.97 -1.11
C LEU A 105 -21.24 24.24 -0.20
N ASN A 106 -21.68 25.49 -0.05
CA ASN A 106 -22.86 25.85 0.75
C ASN A 106 -24.11 24.98 0.50
N PRO A 107 -24.47 24.61 -0.74
CA PRO A 107 -25.61 23.71 -0.97
C PRO A 107 -25.49 22.36 -0.28
N ILE A 108 -24.29 21.78 -0.20
CA ILE A 108 -24.02 20.53 0.53
C ILE A 108 -24.02 20.79 2.05
N HIS A 109 -23.36 21.86 2.49
CA HIS A 109 -23.21 22.20 3.92
C HIS A 109 -24.53 22.58 4.60
N HIS A 110 -25.48 23.13 3.84
CA HIS A 110 -26.80 23.53 4.35
C HIS A 110 -27.90 22.50 4.10
N ASN A 111 -27.62 21.45 3.32
CA ASN A 111 -28.56 20.36 3.13
C ASN A 111 -28.62 19.48 4.41
N THR A 112 -29.79 19.46 5.05
CA THR A 112 -29.96 18.78 6.34
C THR A 112 -29.85 17.26 6.23
N GLU A 113 -30.29 16.66 5.12
CA GLU A 113 -30.24 15.22 4.91
C GLU A 113 -28.80 14.73 4.72
N ILE A 114 -28.03 15.42 3.87
CA ILE A 114 -26.61 15.14 3.67
C ILE A 114 -25.84 15.28 4.97
N GLN A 115 -26.01 16.39 5.70
CA GLN A 115 -25.27 16.62 6.94
C GLN A 115 -25.67 15.62 8.04
N LYS A 116 -26.94 15.20 8.09
CA LYS A 116 -27.39 14.13 9.00
C LYS A 116 -26.71 12.80 8.65
N TRP A 117 -26.63 12.45 7.37
CA TRP A 117 -25.96 11.24 6.94
C TRP A 117 -24.46 11.27 7.27
N ILE A 118 -23.79 12.40 6.99
CA ILE A 118 -22.37 12.60 7.32
C ILE A 118 -22.13 12.44 8.82
N ALA A 119 -22.93 13.10 9.68
CA ALA A 119 -22.79 12.98 11.13
C ALA A 119 -23.00 11.55 11.67
N GLN A 120 -23.76 10.72 10.95
CA GLN A 120 -24.00 9.32 11.32
C GLN A 120 -22.88 8.37 10.89
N HIS A 121 -22.19 8.66 9.78
CA HIS A 121 -21.28 7.69 9.14
C HIS A 121 -19.82 8.14 9.15
N TYR A 122 -19.55 9.44 9.25
CA TYR A 122 -18.22 10.00 9.27
C TYR A 122 -17.85 10.47 10.67
N SER A 123 -16.89 9.78 11.28
CA SER A 123 -16.24 10.23 12.52
C SER A 123 -14.90 10.87 12.17
N VAL A 124 -14.81 12.19 12.35
CA VAL A 124 -13.56 12.98 12.18
C VAL A 124 -12.46 12.52 13.15
N GLN A 125 -12.82 11.83 14.24
CA GLN A 125 -11.84 11.36 15.22
C GLN A 125 -11.18 10.06 14.79
N ILE A 126 -10.13 10.22 14.02
CA ILE A 126 -8.99 9.31 14.05
C ILE A 126 -8.32 9.54 15.39
N ILE A 127 -8.66 8.74 16.40
CA ILE A 127 -7.78 8.65 17.57
C ILE A 127 -6.58 7.85 17.05
N PRO A 128 -5.36 8.42 16.96
CA PRO A 128 -4.20 7.60 16.65
C PRO A 128 -4.15 6.58 17.77
N TRP A 129 -4.39 5.31 17.44
CA TRP A 129 -4.08 4.25 18.37
C TRP A 129 -2.57 4.35 18.52
N GLY A 130 -2.12 4.90 19.65
CA GLY A 130 -0.72 4.80 20.00
C GLY A 130 -0.32 3.34 19.86
N PHE A 131 0.91 3.08 19.44
CA PHE A 131 1.40 1.72 19.40
C PHE A 131 1.14 1.06 20.76
N ASP A 132 0.58 -0.15 20.76
CA ASP A 132 0.26 -0.91 21.95
C ASP A 132 0.52 -2.40 21.71
N ILE A 133 1.46 -2.98 22.45
CA ILE A 133 1.86 -4.38 22.33
C ILE A 133 0.74 -5.37 22.67
N THR A 134 -0.32 -4.93 23.34
CA THR A 134 -1.42 -5.81 23.72
C THR A 134 -2.42 -6.07 22.60
N GLN A 135 -2.45 -5.21 21.56
CA GLN A 135 -3.49 -5.24 20.53
C GLN A 135 -3.01 -4.88 19.12
N THR A 136 -1.94 -4.07 19.00
CA THR A 136 -1.46 -3.61 17.70
C THR A 136 -0.72 -4.76 17.00
N PRO A 137 -1.08 -5.13 15.76
CA PRO A 137 -0.38 -6.19 15.05
C PRO A 137 1.11 -5.94 14.91
N LEU A 138 1.89 -7.00 15.12
CA LEU A 138 3.34 -6.96 14.94
C LEU A 138 3.68 -7.20 13.46
N CYS A 139 4.75 -6.56 12.97
CA CYS A 139 5.32 -6.82 11.65
C CYS A 139 6.76 -7.37 11.71
N LEU A 140 7.38 -7.29 12.87
CA LEU A 140 8.69 -7.88 13.18
C LEU A 140 8.71 -8.32 14.64
N LEU A 141 9.24 -9.52 14.90
CA LEU A 141 9.46 -10.01 16.27
C LEU A 141 10.69 -10.89 16.35
N ARG A 142 11.70 -10.45 17.11
CA ARG A 142 12.94 -11.21 17.34
C ARG A 142 13.27 -11.29 18.82
N GLN A 143 13.84 -12.41 19.22
CA GLN A 143 14.47 -12.53 20.53
C GLN A 143 15.98 -12.45 20.35
N ALA A 144 16.61 -11.47 20.99
CA ALA A 144 18.05 -11.26 20.89
C ALA A 144 18.60 -10.53 22.12
N PRO A 145 19.92 -10.64 22.40
CA PRO A 145 20.58 -9.76 23.35
C PRO A 145 20.51 -8.30 22.88
N LEU A 146 20.19 -7.38 23.80
CA LEU A 146 20.14 -5.95 23.49
C LEU A 146 21.52 -5.43 23.07
N ARG A 147 21.62 -4.86 21.87
CA ARG A 147 22.89 -4.33 21.34
C ARG A 147 23.11 -2.85 21.61
N ARG A 148 22.06 -2.12 21.99
CA ARG A 148 22.05 -0.66 22.17
C ARG A 148 22.10 -0.26 23.64
N GLU A 149 22.62 0.94 23.91
CA GLU A 149 22.60 1.55 25.23
C GLU A 149 21.43 2.54 25.36
N ASN A 150 21.07 2.88 26.60
CA ASN A 150 20.02 3.86 26.92
C ASN A 150 18.61 3.54 26.38
N VAL A 151 18.33 2.26 26.13
CA VAL A 151 16.99 1.80 25.74
C VAL A 151 16.14 1.59 27.00
N ARG A 152 14.84 1.91 26.92
CA ARG A 152 13.86 1.58 27.95
C ARG A 152 12.95 0.46 27.47
N CYS A 153 12.60 -0.43 28.39
CA CYS A 153 11.61 -1.47 28.18
C CYS A 153 10.27 -0.82 27.82
N TYR A 154 9.70 -1.24 26.70
CA TYR A 154 8.46 -0.67 26.20
C TYR A 154 7.27 -0.91 27.12
N ILE A 155 7.23 -2.07 27.79
CA ILE A 155 6.16 -2.43 28.73
C ILE A 155 6.41 -1.80 30.11
N SER A 156 7.52 -2.18 30.77
CA SER A 156 7.77 -1.79 32.16
C SER A 156 8.34 -0.38 32.32
N LYS A 157 8.72 0.29 31.22
CA LYS A 157 9.39 1.60 31.17
C LYS A 157 10.74 1.69 31.89
N LYS A 158 11.23 0.59 32.49
CA LYS A 158 12.55 0.48 33.13
C LYS A 158 13.68 0.53 32.11
N LYS A 159 14.85 1.06 32.50
CA LYS A 159 16.06 1.07 31.65
C LYS A 159 16.55 -0.36 31.45
N LEU A 160 16.85 -0.72 30.21
CA LEU A 160 17.45 -2.00 29.83
C LEU A 160 18.97 -1.87 29.76
N LYS A 161 19.69 -2.94 30.11
CA LYS A 161 21.15 -3.02 29.99
C LYS A 161 21.54 -3.72 28.69
N LYS A 162 22.64 -3.26 28.09
CA LYS A 162 23.25 -3.92 26.94
C LYS A 162 23.58 -5.38 27.30
N GLY A 163 23.27 -6.30 26.40
CA GLY A 163 23.42 -7.75 26.59
C GLY A 163 22.21 -8.44 27.21
N GLU A 164 21.23 -7.72 27.77
CA GLU A 164 20.02 -8.34 28.33
C GLU A 164 19.19 -9.02 27.24
N PRO A 165 18.56 -10.18 27.52
CA PRO A 165 17.66 -10.83 26.59
C PRO A 165 16.37 -10.02 26.46
N VAL A 166 16.07 -9.56 25.25
CA VAL A 166 14.89 -8.74 24.95
C VAL A 166 14.13 -9.29 23.76
N TYR A 167 12.84 -8.95 23.73
CA TYR A 167 12.06 -8.94 22.50
C TYR A 167 12.33 -7.62 21.78
N GLU A 168 12.82 -7.70 20.54
CA GLU A 168 12.87 -6.61 19.56
C GLU A 168 11.66 -6.75 18.64
N PHE A 169 10.87 -5.69 18.49
CA PHE A 169 9.65 -5.75 17.68
C PHE A 169 9.31 -4.42 17.02
N GLN A 170 8.48 -4.49 15.98
CA GLN A 170 7.86 -3.36 15.31
C GLN A 170 6.37 -3.63 15.12
N PHE A 171 5.59 -2.56 15.08
CA PHE A 171 4.16 -2.61 14.83
C PHE A 171 3.84 -2.30 13.37
N PHE A 172 2.78 -2.92 12.88
CA PHE A 172 2.10 -2.46 11.68
C PHE A 172 1.38 -1.14 11.99
N ASN A 173 1.59 -0.10 11.17
CA ASN A 173 1.01 1.23 11.42
C ASN A 173 -0.18 1.56 10.52
N GLY A 174 -0.39 0.86 9.39
CA GLY A 174 -1.40 1.22 8.39
C GLY A 174 -1.12 2.53 7.64
N SER A 175 -0.69 3.58 8.34
CA SER A 175 -0.32 4.87 7.77
C SER A 175 0.97 4.78 6.95
N HIS A 176 0.85 5.21 5.69
CA HIS A 176 1.95 5.22 4.70
C HIS A 176 2.63 3.87 4.50
N ASP A 177 1.96 2.76 4.87
CA ASP A 177 2.48 1.42 4.61
C ASP A 177 3.85 1.17 5.29
N THR A 178 4.08 1.85 6.41
CA THR A 178 5.35 1.80 7.17
C THR A 178 5.15 1.17 8.54
N PRO A 179 6.13 0.43 9.06
CA PRO A 179 6.09 -0.09 10.39
C PRO A 179 6.43 1.05 11.33
N SER A 180 6.14 0.85 12.60
CA SER A 180 6.65 1.72 13.64
C SER A 180 8.18 1.69 13.70
N ASN A 181 8.73 2.64 14.47
CA ASN A 181 10.09 2.50 14.97
C ASN A 181 10.27 1.17 15.75
N THR A 182 11.51 0.70 15.84
CA THR A 182 11.86 -0.48 16.63
C THR A 182 11.67 -0.24 18.13
N PHE A 183 10.95 -1.15 18.77
CA PHE A 183 10.74 -1.20 20.21
C PHE A 183 11.44 -2.40 20.84
N PHE A 184 11.70 -2.31 22.14
CA PHE A 184 12.36 -3.35 22.92
C PHE A 184 11.60 -3.61 24.22
N ALA A 185 11.38 -4.86 24.59
CA ALA A 185 10.81 -5.23 25.89
C ALA A 185 11.60 -6.36 26.54
N HIS A 186 11.80 -6.26 27.86
CA HIS A 186 12.43 -7.33 28.64
C HIS A 186 11.56 -8.61 28.59
N GLY A 187 12.20 -9.79 28.49
CA GLY A 187 11.50 -11.08 28.43
C GLY A 187 10.45 -11.24 29.52
N ASP A 188 10.82 -11.03 30.78
CA ASP A 188 9.90 -11.15 31.93
C ASP A 188 8.72 -10.18 31.89
N ALA A 189 8.92 -8.96 31.39
CA ALA A 189 7.86 -7.97 31.28
C ALA A 189 6.83 -8.35 30.20
N VAL A 190 7.27 -9.01 29.14
CA VAL A 190 6.39 -9.57 28.10
C VAL A 190 5.67 -10.80 28.66
N ASN A 191 6.41 -11.76 29.22
CA ASN A 191 5.86 -13.03 29.71
C ASN A 191 4.83 -12.85 30.84
N SER A 192 4.97 -11.79 31.66
CA SER A 192 4.00 -11.43 32.70
C SER A 192 2.76 -10.68 32.19
N ASN A 193 2.78 -10.16 30.96
CA ASN A 193 1.65 -9.51 30.32
C ASN A 193 0.91 -10.48 29.39
N LYS A 194 -0.23 -11.01 29.88
CA LYS A 194 -1.02 -12.01 29.14
C LYS A 194 -1.47 -11.52 27.75
N SER A 195 -1.89 -10.26 27.63
CA SER A 195 -2.36 -9.71 26.35
C SER A 195 -1.20 -9.53 25.36
N ALA A 196 -0.02 -9.12 25.83
CA ALA A 196 1.17 -9.05 24.98
C ALA A 196 1.60 -10.44 24.48
N MET A 197 1.52 -11.45 25.35
CA MET A 197 1.80 -12.84 24.96
C MET A 197 0.79 -13.37 23.94
N LEU A 198 -0.50 -13.08 24.11
CA LEU A 198 -1.54 -13.42 23.14
C LEU A 198 -1.27 -12.75 21.79
N ASN A 199 -0.89 -11.47 21.77
CA ASN A 199 -0.55 -10.76 20.54
C ASN A 199 0.68 -11.40 19.83
N ILE A 200 1.70 -11.80 20.59
CA ILE A 200 2.87 -12.53 20.07
C ILE A 200 2.46 -13.91 19.53
N GLU A 201 1.55 -14.61 20.20
CA GLU A 201 1.01 -15.88 19.73
C GLU A 201 0.26 -15.71 18.42
N ASN A 202 -0.59 -14.68 18.31
CA ASN A 202 -1.28 -14.32 17.07
C ASN A 202 -0.29 -14.04 15.94
N TYR A 203 0.79 -13.30 16.23
CA TYR A 203 1.87 -13.09 15.28
C TYR A 203 2.53 -14.41 14.86
N ARG A 204 2.89 -15.30 15.77
CA ARG A 204 3.61 -16.53 15.40
C ARG A 204 2.74 -17.55 14.67
N SER A 205 1.45 -17.59 14.98
CA SER A 205 0.50 -18.58 14.46
C SER A 205 -0.33 -18.09 13.28
N ASN A 206 -0.13 -16.85 12.82
CA ASN A 206 -0.91 -16.23 11.75
C ASN A 206 -2.43 -16.22 12.06
N SER A 207 -2.79 -15.87 13.30
CA SER A 207 -4.19 -15.87 13.76
C SER A 207 -4.73 -14.47 14.08
N TYR A 208 -4.16 -13.43 13.47
CA TYR A 208 -4.75 -12.10 13.56
C TYR A 208 -6.12 -12.05 12.85
N ARG A 209 -6.96 -11.10 13.24
CA ARG A 209 -8.20 -10.78 12.53
C ARG A 209 -7.94 -9.62 11.58
N LEU A 210 -8.67 -9.55 10.47
CA LEU A 210 -8.56 -8.40 9.56
C LEU A 210 -8.85 -7.08 10.28
N ASN A 211 -9.83 -7.06 11.20
CA ASN A 211 -10.14 -5.88 12.00
C ASN A 211 -8.96 -5.37 12.84
N ASP A 212 -7.99 -6.23 13.19
CA ASP A 212 -6.80 -5.82 13.95
C ASP A 212 -5.89 -4.92 13.09
N TYR A 213 -5.98 -5.03 11.75
CA TYR A 213 -5.28 -4.23 10.76
C TYR A 213 -6.11 -3.07 10.19
N ALA A 214 -7.35 -2.87 10.66
CA ALA A 214 -8.23 -1.83 10.14
C ALA A 214 -7.89 -0.44 10.73
N PHE A 215 -6.70 0.07 10.41
CA PHE A 215 -6.29 1.45 10.69
C PHE A 215 -7.02 2.36 9.70
N LYS A 216 -8.29 2.68 10.00
CA LYS A 216 -9.34 3.16 9.07
C LYS A 216 -9.04 4.41 8.22
N THR A 217 -7.84 5.00 8.22
CA THR A 217 -7.70 6.40 7.78
C THR A 217 -6.50 6.79 6.92
N ASP A 218 -5.46 5.97 6.75
CA ASP A 218 -4.22 6.47 6.11
C ASP A 218 -3.64 5.59 4.99
N TYR A 219 -4.43 4.68 4.41
CA TYR A 219 -3.98 3.92 3.24
C TYR A 219 -3.91 4.83 2.01
N THR A 220 -2.76 4.81 1.34
CA THR A 220 -2.46 5.77 0.27
C THR A 220 -3.24 5.46 -1.01
N HIS A 221 -3.48 4.18 -1.31
CA HIS A 221 -4.13 3.70 -2.53
C HIS A 221 -5.66 3.55 -2.36
N PRO A 222 -6.48 4.01 -3.33
CA PRO A 222 -7.95 3.93 -3.31
C PRO A 222 -8.50 2.56 -2.99
N LEU A 223 -8.11 1.54 -3.77
CA LEU A 223 -8.70 0.22 -3.63
C LEU A 223 -8.38 -0.43 -2.28
N VAL A 224 -7.20 -0.16 -1.73
CA VAL A 224 -6.82 -0.66 -0.41
C VAL A 224 -7.61 0.09 0.68
N SER A 225 -7.75 1.40 0.56
CA SER A 225 -8.59 2.19 1.46
C SER A 225 -10.06 1.72 1.40
N SER A 226 -10.58 1.46 0.21
CA SER A 226 -11.93 0.96 -0.03
C SER A 226 -12.16 -0.40 0.63
N PHE A 227 -11.19 -1.32 0.51
CA PHE A 227 -11.23 -2.61 1.17
C PHE A 227 -11.43 -2.47 2.68
N TRP A 228 -10.67 -1.58 3.34
CA TRP A 228 -10.77 -1.37 4.78
C TRP A 228 -12.08 -0.70 5.23
N ASN A 229 -12.63 0.18 4.39
CA ASN A 229 -13.92 0.82 4.66
C ASN A 229 -15.12 -0.13 4.44
N GLN A 230 -14.93 -1.21 3.69
CA GLN A 230 -15.97 -2.19 3.36
C GLN A 230 -15.66 -3.58 3.92
N LEU A 231 -14.91 -3.65 5.02
CA LEU A 231 -14.42 -4.91 5.58
C LEU A 231 -15.56 -5.89 5.95
N ASP A 232 -16.74 -5.38 6.28
CA ASP A 232 -17.94 -6.18 6.57
C ASP A 232 -18.44 -6.97 5.34
N ARG A 233 -18.01 -6.58 4.13
CA ARG A 233 -18.28 -7.24 2.85
C ARG A 233 -17.05 -7.96 2.31
N PHE A 234 -16.13 -8.37 3.18
CA PHE A 234 -14.90 -9.03 2.80
C PHE A 234 -15.15 -10.22 1.86
N ASP A 235 -14.51 -10.16 0.68
CA ASP A 235 -14.47 -11.22 -0.30
C ASP A 235 -13.00 -11.51 -0.66
N LEU A 236 -12.54 -12.71 -0.33
CA LEU A 236 -11.17 -13.13 -0.58
C LEU A 236 -10.86 -13.23 -2.08
N ASP A 237 -11.80 -13.67 -2.90
CA ASP A 237 -11.59 -13.83 -4.34
C ASP A 237 -11.46 -12.46 -5.01
N ALA A 238 -12.35 -11.53 -4.65
CA ALA A 238 -12.29 -10.15 -5.15
C ALA A 238 -10.97 -9.46 -4.75
N ILE A 239 -10.53 -9.59 -3.49
CA ILE A 239 -9.29 -8.94 -3.06
C ILE A 239 -8.05 -9.57 -3.68
N LEU A 240 -8.04 -10.89 -3.91
CA LEU A 240 -6.92 -11.54 -4.57
C LEU A 240 -6.78 -11.11 -6.03
N GLN A 241 -7.89 -10.88 -6.74
CA GLN A 241 -7.84 -10.31 -8.09
C GLN A 241 -7.23 -8.90 -8.09
N ILE A 242 -7.60 -8.07 -7.12
CA ILE A 242 -7.02 -6.73 -6.95
C ILE A 242 -5.53 -6.80 -6.64
N ILE A 243 -5.09 -7.70 -5.75
CA ILE A 243 -3.66 -7.87 -5.43
C ILE A 243 -2.90 -8.45 -6.62
N ALA A 244 -3.48 -9.40 -7.36
CA ALA A 244 -2.81 -10.07 -8.47
C ALA A 244 -2.68 -9.19 -9.71
N ASN A 245 -3.62 -8.28 -9.93
CA ASN A 245 -3.56 -7.27 -10.99
C ASN A 245 -3.74 -5.88 -10.38
N PRO A 246 -2.76 -5.41 -9.60
CA PRO A 246 -2.87 -4.10 -8.97
C PRO A 246 -2.91 -3.06 -10.09
N PRO A 247 -3.87 -2.11 -10.07
CA PRO A 247 -3.92 -1.05 -11.07
C PRO A 247 -2.87 0.01 -10.73
N VAL A 248 -1.61 -0.39 -10.64
CA VAL A 248 -0.48 0.49 -10.39
C VAL A 248 0.26 0.74 -11.68
N HIS A 249 0.87 1.91 -11.77
CA HIS A 249 1.86 2.16 -12.80
C HIS A 249 3.26 2.06 -12.19
N PRO A 250 4.20 1.39 -12.87
CA PRO A 250 5.58 1.29 -12.40
C PRO A 250 6.15 2.67 -12.06
N THR A 251 6.98 2.72 -11.03
CA THR A 251 7.67 3.94 -10.65
C THR A 251 8.54 4.37 -11.82
N PRO A 252 8.44 5.62 -12.32
CA PRO A 252 9.29 6.06 -13.43
C PRO A 252 10.74 6.11 -12.97
N TYR A 253 11.60 5.49 -13.75
CA TYR A 253 13.03 5.48 -13.48
C TYR A 253 13.71 6.63 -14.20
N LEU A 254 14.70 7.22 -13.52
CA LEU A 254 15.58 8.20 -14.11
C LEU A 254 16.92 7.52 -14.39
N ALA A 255 17.21 7.28 -15.66
CA ALA A 255 18.54 6.84 -16.08
C ALA A 255 19.55 7.93 -15.76
N GLN A 256 20.51 7.63 -14.88
CA GLN A 256 21.56 8.57 -14.51
C GLN A 256 22.92 8.10 -15.04
N PRO A 257 23.67 8.96 -15.78
CA PRO A 257 25.05 8.66 -16.15
C PRO A 257 25.92 8.47 -14.91
N LEU A 258 26.75 7.42 -14.90
CA LEU A 258 27.65 7.04 -13.78
C LEU A 258 28.61 8.16 -13.29
N HIS A 259 28.75 9.25 -14.05
CA HIS A 259 29.66 10.36 -13.78
C HIS A 259 28.98 11.65 -13.32
N THR A 260 27.65 11.65 -13.12
CA THR A 260 26.93 12.81 -12.58
C THR A 260 26.88 12.75 -11.06
N GLU A 261 26.70 13.91 -10.40
CA GLU A 261 26.68 14.04 -8.93
C GLU A 261 25.80 12.98 -8.25
N SER A 262 26.15 12.61 -7.00
CA SER A 262 25.45 11.55 -6.27
C SER A 262 23.94 11.78 -6.26
N VAL A 263 23.14 10.72 -6.39
CA VAL A 263 21.66 10.72 -6.28
C VAL A 263 21.16 11.53 -5.06
N ALA A 264 21.95 11.63 -3.99
CA ALA A 264 21.63 12.42 -2.81
C ALA A 264 21.52 13.95 -3.08
N SER A 265 22.25 14.51 -4.05
CA SER A 265 22.09 15.92 -4.46
C SER A 265 20.82 16.13 -5.29
N LEU A 266 20.37 15.10 -6.02
CA LEU A 266 19.13 15.13 -6.80
C LEU A 266 17.88 14.99 -5.94
N VAL A 267 17.88 14.15 -4.89
CA VAL A 267 16.72 14.02 -3.97
C VAL A 267 16.41 15.32 -3.22
N GLY A 268 17.42 16.18 -3.00
CA GLY A 268 17.26 17.51 -2.43
C GLY A 268 16.84 18.59 -3.44
N THR A 269 16.88 18.30 -4.74
CA THR A 269 16.40 19.20 -5.79
C THR A 269 15.02 18.71 -6.23
N ASN A 270 14.03 19.60 -6.26
CA ASN A 270 12.61 19.30 -6.55
C ASN A 270 12.32 18.71 -7.96
N LEU A 271 13.33 18.18 -8.68
CA LEU A 271 13.21 17.58 -10.01
C LEU A 271 12.23 16.39 -10.04
N LEU A 272 12.18 15.56 -8.99
CA LEU A 272 11.22 14.44 -8.84
C LEU A 272 9.84 14.87 -8.30
N VAL A 273 9.72 16.12 -7.83
CA VAL A 273 8.49 16.67 -7.26
C VAL A 273 7.63 17.36 -8.33
N ASN A 274 8.26 17.75 -9.45
CA ASN A 274 7.62 18.51 -10.53
C ASN A 274 7.18 17.67 -11.74
N THR A 275 7.32 16.34 -11.72
CA THR A 275 6.76 15.47 -12.76
C THR A 275 5.29 15.19 -12.48
N ASP A 276 4.46 15.26 -13.53
CA ASP A 276 3.06 14.88 -13.44
C ASP A 276 2.97 13.38 -13.09
N ARG A 277 2.45 13.11 -11.89
CA ARG A 277 2.29 11.75 -11.39
C ARG A 277 0.99 11.16 -11.89
N GLN A 278 0.99 9.87 -12.14
CA GLN A 278 -0.24 9.13 -12.36
C GLN A 278 -1.08 9.02 -11.07
N ILE A 279 -2.37 8.79 -11.20
CA ILE A 279 -3.33 8.64 -10.08
C ILE A 279 -2.97 7.42 -9.25
N TYR A 280 -2.54 6.36 -9.92
CA TYR A 280 -2.02 5.14 -9.31
C TYR A 280 -0.49 5.10 -9.28
N TYR A 281 0.14 6.28 -9.21
CA TYR A 281 1.57 6.37 -9.06
C TYR A 281 2.02 5.71 -7.76
N GLY A 282 3.01 4.82 -7.88
CA GLY A 282 3.67 4.18 -6.76
C GLY A 282 3.75 2.67 -6.91
N THR A 283 4.58 2.08 -6.07
CA THR A 283 4.89 0.65 -6.15
C THR A 283 3.67 -0.22 -5.85
N GLY A 284 3.56 -1.40 -6.44
CA GLY A 284 2.63 -2.44 -6.00
C GLY A 284 2.90 -3.01 -4.60
N GLY A 285 3.91 -2.48 -3.88
CA GLY A 285 4.24 -2.89 -2.52
C GLY A 285 3.08 -2.79 -1.53
N ILE A 286 2.17 -1.82 -1.68
CA ILE A 286 0.96 -1.75 -0.84
C ILE A 286 0.08 -3.01 -0.98
N PHE A 287 0.01 -3.59 -2.18
CA PHE A 287 -0.72 -4.84 -2.41
C PHE A 287 0.03 -6.06 -1.87
N ALA A 288 1.37 -6.05 -1.91
CA ALA A 288 2.18 -7.04 -1.22
C ALA A 288 1.95 -6.99 0.32
N ASN A 289 1.77 -5.79 0.89
CA ASN A 289 1.42 -5.63 2.31
C ASN A 289 0.04 -6.21 2.63
N LEU A 290 -0.92 -5.98 1.74
CA LEU A 290 -2.25 -6.54 1.88
C LEU A 290 -2.21 -8.08 1.82
N LEU A 291 -1.42 -8.64 0.91
CA LEU A 291 -1.19 -10.09 0.84
C LEU A 291 -0.52 -10.62 2.12
N TYR A 292 0.45 -9.89 2.67
CA TYR A 292 1.05 -10.21 3.96
C TYR A 292 0.00 -10.26 5.06
N ILE A 293 -0.88 -9.26 5.14
CA ILE A 293 -1.96 -9.22 6.13
C ILE A 293 -2.90 -10.42 5.99
N LEU A 294 -3.31 -10.77 4.77
CA LEU A 294 -4.15 -11.96 4.53
C LEU A 294 -3.46 -13.23 5.04
N ILE A 295 -2.16 -13.39 4.82
CA ILE A 295 -1.39 -14.52 5.36
C ILE A 295 -1.34 -14.47 6.89
N LYS A 296 -1.08 -13.30 7.49
CA LYS A 296 -1.09 -13.10 8.96
C LYS A 296 -2.45 -13.34 9.60
N CYS A 297 -3.52 -13.29 8.82
CA CYS A 297 -4.89 -13.60 9.22
C CYS A 297 -5.32 -15.05 8.91
N GLY A 298 -4.40 -15.90 8.46
CA GLY A 298 -4.63 -17.34 8.30
C GLY A 298 -5.13 -17.77 6.92
N TYR A 299 -5.23 -16.88 5.94
CA TYR A 299 -5.75 -17.20 4.60
C TYR A 299 -4.74 -17.93 3.69
N GLN A 300 -3.56 -18.31 4.18
CA GLN A 300 -2.48 -18.88 3.36
C GLN A 300 -2.93 -20.09 2.52
N GLN A 301 -3.63 -21.06 3.12
CA GLN A 301 -4.10 -22.25 2.39
C GLN A 301 -5.23 -21.92 1.41
N ASP A 302 -6.10 -20.97 1.75
CA ASP A 302 -7.15 -20.48 0.87
C ASP A 302 -6.59 -19.81 -0.38
N ILE A 303 -5.51 -19.04 -0.22
CA ILE A 303 -4.79 -18.38 -1.31
C ILE A 303 -4.13 -19.41 -2.21
N ILE A 304 -3.43 -20.40 -1.64
CA ILE A 304 -2.78 -21.48 -2.42
C ILE A 304 -3.81 -22.24 -3.28
N ARG A 305 -4.99 -22.52 -2.74
CA ARG A 305 -6.08 -23.19 -3.48
C ARG A 305 -6.62 -22.37 -4.66
N ARG A 306 -6.47 -21.06 -4.62
CA ARG A 306 -6.95 -20.10 -5.64
C ARG A 306 -5.90 -19.73 -6.67
N LEU A 307 -4.65 -20.20 -6.54
CA LEU A 307 -3.62 -19.94 -7.56
C LEU A 307 -4.04 -20.30 -8.99
N PRO A 308 -4.80 -21.40 -9.25
CA PRO A 308 -5.27 -21.71 -10.61
C PRO A 308 -6.18 -20.64 -11.23
N THR A 309 -6.81 -19.77 -10.42
CA THR A 309 -7.73 -18.72 -10.89
C THR A 309 -7.07 -17.34 -10.94
N LEU A 310 -5.77 -17.27 -10.62
CA LEU A 310 -5.00 -16.03 -10.56
C LEU A 310 -3.97 -16.01 -11.70
N PRO A 311 -3.54 -14.82 -12.15
CA PRO A 311 -2.48 -14.67 -13.14
C PRO A 311 -1.19 -15.44 -12.80
N ASP A 312 -0.52 -15.98 -13.81
CA ASP A 312 0.70 -16.81 -13.68
C ASP A 312 1.88 -16.13 -12.98
N HIS A 313 1.94 -14.80 -12.97
CA HIS A 313 2.97 -14.05 -12.26
C HIS A 313 2.73 -13.96 -10.76
N PHE A 314 1.48 -14.07 -10.30
CA PHE A 314 1.10 -13.89 -8.90
C PHE A 314 1.74 -14.90 -7.93
N PRO A 315 1.85 -16.21 -8.25
CA PRO A 315 2.56 -17.16 -7.40
C PRO A 315 3.99 -16.73 -7.05
N LEU A 316 4.68 -16.01 -7.95
CA LEU A 316 6.05 -15.56 -7.72
C LEU A 316 6.14 -14.54 -6.58
N LEU A 317 5.10 -13.72 -6.36
CA LEU A 317 5.00 -12.83 -5.19
C LEU A 317 4.93 -13.62 -3.87
N LEU A 318 4.27 -14.78 -3.85
CA LEU A 318 4.21 -15.63 -2.65
C LEU A 318 5.55 -16.27 -2.32
N MET A 319 6.37 -16.57 -3.34
CA MET A 319 7.73 -17.11 -3.16
C MET A 319 8.66 -16.13 -2.42
N CYS A 320 8.34 -14.85 -2.41
CA CYS A 320 9.07 -13.77 -1.76
C CYS A 320 9.00 -13.86 -0.22
N PHE A 321 7.97 -14.49 0.33
CA PHE A 321 7.81 -14.66 1.76
C PHE A 321 8.90 -15.57 2.33
N ASN A 322 9.44 -15.20 3.48
CA ASN A 322 10.42 -15.97 4.24
C ASN A 322 9.77 -17.16 4.98
N ASP A 323 9.09 -18.02 4.21
CA ASP A 323 8.45 -19.24 4.64
C ASP A 323 8.76 -20.36 3.63
N THR A 324 9.63 -21.29 4.05
CA THR A 324 10.04 -22.43 3.22
C THR A 324 8.86 -23.34 2.83
N THR A 325 7.86 -23.48 3.70
CA THR A 325 6.67 -24.31 3.42
C THR A 325 5.81 -23.66 2.34
N LEU A 326 5.59 -22.35 2.43
CA LEU A 326 4.90 -21.58 1.40
C LEU A 326 5.64 -21.67 0.06
N ARG A 327 6.96 -21.43 0.04
CA ARG A 327 7.78 -21.54 -1.19
C ARG A 327 7.69 -22.91 -1.84
N ARG A 328 7.78 -23.98 -1.05
CA ARG A 328 7.67 -25.35 -1.59
C ARG A 328 6.29 -25.63 -2.17
N SER A 329 5.23 -25.18 -1.49
CA SER A 329 3.84 -25.35 -1.95
C SER A 329 3.61 -24.62 -3.27
N VAL A 330 4.10 -23.38 -3.38
CA VAL A 330 4.01 -22.58 -4.59
C VAL A 330 4.86 -23.16 -5.72
N ALA A 331 6.11 -23.55 -5.46
CA ALA A 331 6.97 -24.18 -6.46
C ALA A 331 6.37 -25.49 -7.01
N ALA A 332 5.74 -26.29 -6.14
CA ALA A 332 5.02 -27.50 -6.53
C ALA A 332 3.82 -27.18 -7.44
N PHE A 333 3.04 -26.15 -7.11
CA PHE A 333 1.95 -25.65 -7.97
C PHE A 333 2.45 -25.21 -9.35
N MET A 334 3.55 -24.46 -9.39
CA MET A 334 4.12 -23.95 -10.64
C MET A 334 4.79 -25.03 -11.50
N GLY A 335 5.05 -26.23 -10.94
CA GLY A 335 5.65 -27.35 -11.68
C GLY A 335 7.15 -27.23 -11.95
N TYR A 336 7.86 -26.29 -11.29
CA TYR A 336 9.30 -26.09 -11.50
C TYR A 336 10.14 -26.82 -10.46
N THR A 337 10.82 -27.89 -10.88
CA THR A 337 11.73 -28.67 -10.02
C THR A 337 12.88 -27.81 -9.49
N GLY A 338 13.07 -27.80 -8.17
CA GLY A 338 14.16 -27.09 -7.50
C GLY A 338 13.96 -25.58 -7.36
N LEU A 339 12.83 -25.02 -7.82
CA LEU A 339 12.58 -23.58 -7.78
C LEU A 339 12.60 -23.00 -6.36
N ALA A 340 12.02 -23.70 -5.38
CA ALA A 340 12.00 -23.25 -3.99
C ALA A 340 13.41 -23.05 -3.41
N ASP A 341 14.32 -24.00 -3.67
CA ASP A 341 15.70 -23.93 -3.19
C ASP A 341 16.49 -22.83 -3.92
N LEU A 342 16.24 -22.66 -5.23
CA LEU A 342 16.85 -21.57 -6.01
C LEU A 342 16.37 -20.20 -5.52
N TYR A 343 15.09 -20.05 -5.16
CA TYR A 343 14.58 -18.81 -4.54
C TYR A 343 15.25 -18.53 -3.18
N GLU A 344 15.44 -19.55 -2.36
CA GLU A 344 16.15 -19.41 -1.08
C GLU A 344 17.61 -18.97 -1.30
N GLN A 345 18.29 -19.52 -2.31
CA GLN A 345 19.63 -19.09 -2.71
C GLN A 345 19.66 -17.67 -3.26
N ALA A 346 18.70 -17.31 -4.12
CA ALA A 346 18.57 -15.99 -4.71
C ALA A 346 18.39 -14.89 -3.65
N LEU A 347 17.58 -15.18 -2.63
CA LEU A 347 17.25 -14.28 -1.52
C LEU A 347 18.20 -14.42 -0.32
N SER A 348 19.26 -15.22 -0.44
CA SER A 348 20.29 -15.33 0.58
C SER A 348 21.14 -14.05 0.68
N PRO A 349 21.78 -13.78 1.84
CA PRO A 349 22.65 -12.61 1.98
C PRO A 349 23.70 -12.56 0.86
N HIS A 350 23.90 -11.39 0.25
CA HIS A 350 24.84 -11.22 -0.88
C HIS A 350 26.24 -11.77 -0.57
N THR A 351 26.72 -11.65 0.67
CA THR A 351 28.03 -12.16 1.11
C THR A 351 28.16 -13.70 1.07
N LYS A 352 27.04 -14.43 0.95
CA LYS A 352 27.00 -15.89 0.86
C LYS A 352 26.80 -16.40 -0.58
N LYS A 353 26.55 -15.50 -1.55
CA LYS A 353 26.26 -15.88 -2.92
C LYS A 353 27.57 -16.17 -3.68
N THR A 354 27.77 -17.42 -4.08
CA THR A 354 28.96 -17.87 -4.82
C THR A 354 28.74 -17.78 -6.34
N PRO A 355 29.80 -17.76 -7.16
CA PRO A 355 29.66 -17.81 -8.62
C PRO A 355 28.86 -19.03 -9.11
N GLN A 356 28.98 -20.17 -8.43
CA GLN A 356 28.22 -21.37 -8.76
C GLN A 356 26.71 -21.19 -8.50
N VAL A 357 26.35 -20.51 -7.40
CA VAL A 357 24.94 -20.16 -7.14
C VAL A 357 24.40 -19.26 -8.24
N VAL A 358 25.13 -18.19 -8.60
CA VAL A 358 24.72 -17.29 -9.69
C VAL A 358 24.53 -18.09 -10.99
N LYS A 359 25.50 -18.93 -11.36
CA LYS A 359 25.39 -19.80 -12.55
C LYS A 359 24.13 -20.68 -12.51
N ASN A 360 23.80 -21.28 -11.38
CA ASN A 360 22.60 -22.11 -11.25
C ASN A 360 21.31 -21.30 -11.47
N LEU A 361 21.23 -20.07 -10.95
CA LEU A 361 20.09 -19.17 -11.14
C LEU A 361 19.95 -18.77 -12.62
N VAL A 362 21.07 -18.41 -13.26
CA VAL A 362 21.11 -18.05 -14.70
C VAL A 362 20.72 -19.24 -15.57
N ASP A 363 21.29 -20.42 -15.31
CA ASP A 363 21.01 -21.65 -16.07
C ASP A 363 19.53 -22.06 -15.93
N PHE A 364 18.94 -21.88 -14.73
CA PHE A 364 17.52 -22.13 -14.51
C PHE A 364 16.65 -21.16 -15.30
N GLY A 365 16.92 -19.85 -15.20
CA GLY A 365 16.17 -18.84 -15.95
C GLY A 365 16.25 -19.07 -17.46
N HIS A 366 17.44 -19.37 -17.99
CA HIS A 366 17.65 -19.65 -19.41
C HIS A 366 16.84 -20.86 -19.90
N LYS A 367 16.73 -21.92 -19.10
CA LYS A 367 15.96 -23.12 -19.43
C LYS A 367 14.44 -22.92 -19.34
N ASN A 368 13.98 -21.88 -18.65
CA ASN A 368 12.56 -21.65 -18.35
C ASN A 368 12.17 -20.21 -18.78
N PRO A 369 11.99 -19.95 -20.10
CA PRO A 369 11.70 -18.60 -20.60
C PRO A 369 10.35 -18.05 -20.09
N ASP A 370 9.33 -18.91 -19.95
CA ASP A 370 8.04 -18.50 -19.38
C ASP A 370 8.19 -18.03 -17.94
N PHE A 371 8.96 -18.74 -17.11
CA PHE A 371 9.27 -18.31 -15.75
C PHE A 371 9.90 -16.92 -15.72
N ARG A 372 10.88 -16.64 -16.59
CA ARG A 372 11.53 -15.31 -16.65
C ARG A 372 10.54 -14.20 -16.98
N ARG A 373 9.66 -14.41 -17.97
CA ARG A 373 8.61 -13.44 -18.34
C ARG A 373 7.66 -13.16 -17.18
N GLN A 374 7.21 -14.20 -16.48
CA GLN A 374 6.35 -14.04 -15.32
C GLN A 374 7.07 -13.36 -14.15
N LEU A 375 8.36 -13.67 -13.94
CA LEU A 375 9.18 -13.03 -12.92
C LEU A 375 9.38 -11.54 -13.20
N ALA A 376 9.68 -11.18 -14.44
CA ALA A 376 9.79 -9.79 -14.88
C ALA A 376 8.50 -9.02 -14.62
N LYS A 377 7.36 -9.57 -15.06
CA LYS A 377 6.04 -8.97 -14.79
C LYS A 377 5.75 -8.80 -13.29
N SER A 378 6.10 -9.80 -12.48
CA SER A 378 5.96 -9.73 -11.02
C SER A 378 6.87 -8.64 -10.41
N LEU A 379 8.11 -8.52 -10.91
CA LEU A 379 9.05 -7.49 -10.48
C LEU A 379 8.57 -6.08 -10.86
N ASP A 380 8.01 -5.90 -12.06
CA ASP A 380 7.44 -4.63 -12.54
C ASP A 380 6.22 -4.20 -11.72
N LEU A 381 5.30 -5.12 -11.48
CA LEU A 381 4.05 -4.80 -10.78
C LEU A 381 4.29 -4.46 -9.30
N TYR A 382 5.12 -5.25 -8.61
CA TYR A 382 5.28 -5.14 -7.15
C TYR A 382 6.54 -4.42 -6.70
N GLU A 383 7.49 -4.20 -7.62
CA GLU A 383 8.76 -3.48 -7.40
C GLU A 383 9.56 -3.96 -6.17
N TYR A 384 9.40 -5.22 -5.75
CA TYR A 384 10.03 -5.73 -4.52
C TYR A 384 11.55 -5.81 -4.55
N HIS A 385 12.15 -5.66 -5.72
CA HIS A 385 13.58 -5.56 -5.90
C HIS A 385 14.12 -4.14 -5.63
N LEU A 386 13.25 -3.13 -5.50
CA LEU A 386 13.60 -1.71 -5.29
C LEU A 386 12.78 -1.03 -4.19
N TYR A 387 11.80 -1.72 -3.62
CA TYR A 387 10.86 -1.16 -2.68
C TYR A 387 11.54 -0.43 -1.52
N SER A 388 11.27 0.87 -1.42
CA SER A 388 11.53 1.67 -0.23
C SER A 388 10.62 2.86 -0.12
N ASN A 389 10.19 3.11 1.11
CA ASN A 389 9.24 4.18 1.43
C ASN A 389 9.88 5.56 1.56
N TYR A 390 11.22 5.67 1.66
CA TYR A 390 11.88 6.95 2.00
C TYR A 390 13.28 7.18 1.43
N ARG A 391 13.95 6.14 0.89
CA ARG A 391 15.35 6.22 0.43
C ARG A 391 15.62 5.27 -0.74
N PRO A 392 16.46 5.60 -1.72
CA PRO A 392 16.89 4.62 -2.71
C PRO A 392 17.53 3.39 -2.02
N GLY A 393 16.96 2.21 -2.24
CA GLY A 393 17.40 0.93 -1.66
C GLY A 393 16.25 0.03 -1.23
N ILE A 394 16.52 -1.23 -0.85
CA ILE A 394 15.48 -2.18 -0.48
C ILE A 394 15.23 -2.16 1.01
N ASN A 395 14.08 -1.64 1.40
CA ASN A 395 13.66 -1.51 2.79
C ASN A 395 12.26 -2.07 2.95
N TRP A 396 12.13 -3.39 2.76
CA TRP A 396 10.96 -4.13 3.20
C TRP A 396 10.86 -4.11 4.72
N LEU A 397 9.63 -3.99 5.20
CA LEU A 397 9.33 -3.59 6.56
C LEU A 397 8.68 -4.70 7.39
N PHE A 398 8.37 -5.83 6.76
CA PHE A 398 7.91 -7.04 7.41
C PHE A 398 9.03 -8.04 7.49
N GLU A 399 9.10 -8.77 8.60
CA GLU A 399 10.06 -9.83 8.80
C GLU A 399 10.00 -10.89 7.70
N SER A 400 8.80 -11.15 7.15
CA SER A 400 8.58 -12.05 6.02
C SER A 400 9.33 -11.64 4.75
N PHE A 401 9.78 -10.40 4.61
CA PHE A 401 10.51 -9.90 3.44
C PHE A 401 11.94 -9.45 3.76
N ASP A 402 12.44 -9.66 4.98
CA ASP A 402 13.80 -9.28 5.39
C ASP A 402 14.91 -9.87 4.48
N CYS A 403 14.62 -11.00 3.83
CA CYS A 403 15.53 -11.65 2.89
C CYS A 403 15.94 -10.73 1.72
N TYR A 404 15.07 -9.83 1.26
CA TYR A 404 15.38 -8.85 0.21
C TYR A 404 16.44 -7.84 0.63
N LYS A 405 16.34 -7.32 1.84
CA LYS A 405 17.34 -6.40 2.41
C LYS A 405 18.70 -7.09 2.48
N ASN A 406 18.73 -8.35 2.89
CA ASN A 406 19.95 -9.14 2.97
C ASN A 406 20.55 -9.45 1.58
N ALA A 407 19.70 -9.72 0.60
CA ALA A 407 20.08 -9.96 -0.80
C ALA A 407 20.36 -8.67 -1.59
N ARG A 408 20.25 -7.49 -0.96
CA ARG A 408 20.37 -6.17 -1.62
C ARG A 408 19.42 -6.00 -2.81
N GLY A 409 18.25 -6.65 -2.79
CA GLY A 409 17.18 -6.56 -3.79
C GLY A 409 17.47 -7.14 -5.17
N GLY A 410 18.73 -7.18 -5.60
CA GLY A 410 19.12 -7.72 -6.90
C GLY A 410 19.07 -9.25 -6.97
N GLY A 411 18.77 -9.94 -5.86
CA GLY A 411 18.94 -11.38 -5.76
C GLY A 411 18.15 -12.19 -6.79
N LEU A 412 16.94 -11.72 -7.15
CA LEU A 412 16.08 -12.36 -8.16
C LEU A 412 16.41 -11.94 -9.59
N LEU A 413 17.17 -10.85 -9.79
CA LEU A 413 17.58 -10.39 -11.12
C LEU A 413 18.56 -11.36 -11.78
N ASP A 414 19.25 -12.20 -11.00
CA ASP A 414 20.15 -13.24 -11.50
C ASP A 414 19.43 -14.23 -12.43
N PHE A 415 18.13 -14.47 -12.24
CA PHE A 415 17.32 -15.32 -13.13
C PHE A 415 17.11 -14.70 -14.53
N LEU A 416 17.27 -13.38 -14.67
CA LEU A 416 16.97 -12.61 -15.88
C LEU A 416 18.23 -12.25 -16.70
N ILE A 417 19.43 -12.58 -16.22
CA ILE A 417 20.70 -12.23 -16.90
C ILE A 417 20.76 -12.71 -18.36
N SER A 418 20.10 -13.83 -18.66
CA SER A 418 20.05 -14.42 -20.00
C SER A 418 19.04 -13.76 -20.95
N GLU A 419 18.29 -12.75 -20.51
CA GLU A 419 17.34 -11.94 -21.28
C GLU A 419 17.20 -10.57 -20.60
N PRO A 420 18.26 -9.73 -20.61
CA PRO A 420 18.32 -8.49 -19.84
C PRO A 420 17.26 -7.45 -20.24
N GLU A 421 16.65 -7.58 -21.42
CA GLU A 421 15.51 -6.79 -21.87
C GLU A 421 14.24 -6.98 -21.01
N LEU A 422 14.18 -8.07 -20.23
CA LEU A 422 13.12 -8.31 -19.25
C LEU A 422 13.41 -7.70 -17.88
N LEU A 423 14.54 -7.03 -17.69
CA LEU A 423 14.80 -6.35 -16.43
C LEU A 423 13.76 -5.21 -16.26
N PRO A 424 13.16 -5.08 -15.08
CA PRO A 424 12.37 -3.89 -14.73
C PRO A 424 13.28 -2.65 -14.77
N VAL A 425 12.96 -1.67 -15.62
CA VAL A 425 13.73 -0.42 -15.81
C VAL A 425 12.81 0.78 -15.87
#